data_AF-A1ZL29-F1
#
_entry.id   AF-A1ZL29-F1
#
_cell.length_a   1.000
_cell.length_b   1.000
_cell.length_c   1.000
_cell.angle_alpha   90.00
_cell.angle_beta   90.00
_cell.angle_gamma   90.00
#
_symmetry.space_group_name_H-M   'P 1'
#
loop_
_entity.id
_entity.type
_entity.pdbx_description
1 polymer ?
#
loop_
_entity_poly.entity_id
_entity_poly.type
_entity_poly.pdbx_seq_one_letter_code
_entity_poly.pdbx_strand_id
1 'polypeptide(L)'
;MLRLKIFIFAFILPVFSLQAQKQGNIWYFGFGAGLDFNNTPPTALTDGKLITDEGCATICDNDGKLLFYTDGIKVWNRFHQEMPNGTGLFGDPSATQSGVIVPYPGNSDLYYIFTVDNNLGQYGFAYSMVDMTKETGKGDVVVKNIPMFTPSTEKITAVQHANGTDVWVIAKPWETTNFTPTELQPKGSKPNLSLVIPGSSTQDLYSIPTATSRHRLWATSWQ
;
A
#
# COMPACT_ATOMS: atom_id res chain seq x y z
N MET A 1 41.84 15.15 51.17
CA MET A 1 40.85 14.04 51.23
C MET A 1 39.59 14.49 50.50
N LEU A 2 39.47 14.24 49.19
CA LEU A 2 38.20 14.43 48.47
C LEU A 2 37.65 13.04 48.13
N ARG A 3 36.50 12.68 48.72
CA ARG A 3 35.81 11.41 48.43
C ARG A 3 35.00 11.59 47.15
N LEU A 4 35.49 11.01 46.05
CA LEU A 4 34.77 10.94 44.78
C LEU A 4 33.61 9.94 44.93
N LYS A 5 32.40 10.43 45.19
CA LYS A 5 31.18 9.60 45.17
C LYS A 5 30.82 9.31 43.72
N ILE A 6 31.21 8.15 43.22
CA ILE A 6 30.78 7.64 41.92
C ILE A 6 29.28 7.31 42.05
N PHE A 7 28.42 8.22 41.59
CA PHE A 7 27.03 7.89 41.32
C PHE A 7 27.01 7.02 40.07
N ILE A 8 26.84 5.71 40.25
CA ILE A 8 26.46 4.80 39.16
C ILE A 8 25.01 5.14 38.83
N PHE A 9 24.80 6.14 37.98
CA PHE A 9 23.52 6.35 37.33
C PHE A 9 23.41 5.28 36.25
N ALA A 10 22.80 4.15 36.61
CA ALA A 10 22.47 3.09 35.67
C ALA A 10 21.66 3.71 34.53
N PHE A 11 22.30 3.83 33.37
CA PHE A 11 21.66 4.21 32.12
C PHE A 11 20.86 3.00 31.64
N ILE A 12 19.73 2.74 32.31
CA ILE A 12 18.70 1.81 31.84
C ILE A 12 18.08 2.49 30.63
N LEU A 13 18.70 2.34 29.47
CA LEU A 13 18.03 2.58 28.20
C LEU A 13 16.86 1.59 28.15
N PRO A 14 15.61 2.04 28.12
CA PRO A 14 14.52 1.14 27.80
C PRO A 14 14.82 0.64 26.39
N VAL A 15 15.06 -0.66 26.26
CA VAL A 15 15.10 -1.34 24.98
C VAL A 15 13.66 -1.34 24.49
N PHE A 16 13.19 -0.20 23.98
CA PHE A 16 11.92 -0.15 23.28
C PHE A 16 12.12 -0.99 22.03
N SER A 17 11.59 -2.22 22.07
CA SER A 17 11.44 -3.06 20.91
C SER A 17 10.75 -2.22 19.85
N LEU A 18 11.51 -1.79 18.84
CA LEU A 18 10.95 -1.14 17.67
C LEU A 18 9.95 -2.13 17.08
N GLN A 19 8.66 -1.85 17.21
CA GLN A 19 7.65 -2.69 16.58
C GLN A 19 7.81 -2.53 15.07
N ALA A 20 8.17 -3.63 14.41
CA ALA A 20 7.97 -3.74 12.98
C ALA A 20 6.47 -3.63 12.70
N GLN A 21 6.12 -2.88 11.66
CA GLN A 21 4.72 -2.67 11.31
C GLN A 21 4.19 -3.96 10.68
N LYS A 22 3.15 -4.55 11.28
CA LYS A 22 2.64 -5.87 10.88
C LYS A 22 1.66 -5.83 9.70
N GLN A 23 1.45 -4.67 9.09
CA GLN A 23 0.48 -4.47 8.01
C GLN A 23 0.78 -5.27 6.74
N GLY A 24 2.01 -5.80 6.59
CA GLY A 24 2.41 -6.71 5.51
C GLY A 24 2.70 -8.13 5.97
N ASN A 25 2.18 -8.56 7.12
CA ASN A 25 2.52 -9.87 7.70
C ASN A 25 1.78 -11.06 7.09
N ILE A 26 0.69 -10.84 6.34
CA ILE A 26 -0.01 -11.91 5.64
C ILE A 26 0.05 -11.64 4.15
N TRP A 27 0.47 -12.62 3.38
CA TRP A 27 0.55 -12.57 1.92
C TRP A 27 -0.40 -13.61 1.35
N TYR A 28 -1.23 -13.22 0.39
CA TYR A 28 -1.94 -14.13 -0.52
C TYR A 28 -1.47 -13.88 -1.95
N PHE A 29 -1.21 -14.95 -2.70
CA PHE A 29 -0.66 -14.87 -4.07
C PHE A 29 -0.92 -16.16 -4.86
N GLY A 30 -0.76 -16.07 -6.20
CA GLY A 30 -0.83 -17.23 -7.08
C GLY A 30 -2.21 -17.90 -7.09
N PHE A 31 -2.24 -19.21 -6.86
CA PHE A 31 -3.43 -20.06 -6.94
C PHE A 31 -3.97 -20.41 -5.54
N GLY A 32 -4.44 -19.41 -4.80
CA GLY A 32 -4.98 -19.58 -3.44
C GLY A 32 -3.94 -19.83 -2.35
N ALA A 33 -2.65 -19.66 -2.65
CA ALA A 33 -1.58 -19.81 -1.68
C ALA A 33 -1.41 -18.56 -0.81
N GLY A 34 -0.82 -18.74 0.37
CA GLY A 34 -0.41 -17.62 1.21
C GLY A 34 0.62 -17.98 2.27
N LEU A 35 1.14 -16.94 2.93
CA LEU A 35 2.10 -17.02 4.01
C LEU A 35 1.71 -16.05 5.13
N ASP A 36 1.74 -16.52 6.37
CA ASP A 36 1.56 -15.73 7.58
C ASP A 36 2.89 -15.62 8.37
N PHE A 37 3.46 -14.42 8.36
CA PHE A 37 4.70 -14.06 9.03
C PHE A 37 4.51 -13.64 10.50
N ASN A 38 3.29 -13.74 11.05
CA ASN A 38 3.08 -13.50 12.49
C ASN A 38 3.69 -14.58 13.38
N ASN A 39 4.02 -15.74 12.82
CA ASN A 39 4.60 -16.88 13.50
C ASN A 39 6.06 -17.12 13.08
N THR A 40 6.81 -17.85 13.91
CA THR A 40 8.17 -18.29 13.59
C THR A 40 8.28 -19.81 13.79
N PRO A 41 8.50 -20.60 12.73
CA PRO A 41 8.59 -20.20 11.32
C PRO A 41 7.26 -19.64 10.78
N PRO A 42 7.26 -18.92 9.63
CA PRO A 42 6.03 -18.48 8.98
C PRO A 42 5.08 -19.64 8.69
N THR A 43 3.78 -19.41 8.84
CA THR A 43 2.74 -20.42 8.62
C THR A 43 2.26 -20.37 7.18
N ALA A 44 2.18 -21.52 6.51
CA ALA A 44 1.58 -21.61 5.19
C ALA A 44 0.05 -21.49 5.28
N LEU A 45 -0.55 -20.70 4.38
CA LEU A 45 -1.98 -20.54 4.22
C LEU A 45 -2.43 -21.15 2.89
N THR A 46 -3.58 -21.82 2.89
CA THR A 46 -4.12 -22.52 1.71
C THR A 46 -5.60 -22.20 1.48
N ASP A 47 -6.10 -21.13 2.11
CA ASP A 47 -7.50 -20.72 2.12
C ASP A 47 -7.79 -19.50 1.24
N GLY A 48 -6.75 -18.95 0.60
CA GLY A 48 -6.85 -17.83 -0.33
C GLY A 48 -7.80 -18.12 -1.49
N LYS A 49 -8.45 -17.06 -1.99
CA LYS A 49 -9.45 -17.15 -3.09
C LYS A 49 -9.02 -16.47 -4.38
N LEU A 50 -7.95 -15.70 -4.33
CA LEU A 50 -7.39 -15.12 -5.55
C LEU A 50 -6.78 -16.24 -6.40
N ILE A 51 -6.90 -16.07 -7.72
CA ILE A 51 -6.23 -16.88 -8.73
C ILE A 51 -5.63 -15.89 -9.71
N THR A 52 -4.32 -15.73 -9.69
CA THR A 52 -3.59 -14.81 -10.56
C THR A 52 -2.24 -15.40 -10.93
N ASP A 53 -1.78 -15.12 -12.15
CA ASP A 53 -0.44 -15.48 -12.60
C ASP A 53 0.62 -14.47 -12.12
N GLU A 54 0.22 -13.23 -11.84
CA GLU A 54 1.14 -12.13 -11.53
C GLU A 54 0.71 -11.33 -10.31
N GLY A 55 0.20 -10.10 -10.52
CA GLY A 55 0.01 -9.12 -9.47
C GLY A 55 -1.08 -9.48 -8.46
N CYS A 56 -0.80 -9.17 -7.19
CA CYS A 56 -1.75 -9.20 -6.09
C CYS A 56 -1.28 -8.27 -4.97
N ALA A 57 -2.22 -7.83 -4.13
CA ALA A 57 -1.91 -7.05 -2.94
C ALA A 57 -2.71 -7.54 -1.73
N THR A 58 -2.08 -7.57 -0.56
CA THR A 58 -2.70 -7.90 0.72
C THR A 58 -2.39 -6.81 1.73
N ILE A 59 -3.34 -6.51 2.63
CA ILE A 59 -3.12 -5.59 3.74
C ILE A 59 -3.64 -6.20 5.07
N CYS A 60 -2.86 -6.00 6.12
CA CYS A 60 -3.20 -6.33 7.50
C CYS A 60 -3.38 -5.07 8.36
N ASP A 61 -4.02 -5.23 9.50
CA ASP A 61 -4.03 -4.21 10.55
C ASP A 61 -2.67 -4.12 11.27
N ASN A 62 -2.58 -3.20 12.23
CA ASN A 62 -1.37 -2.97 13.02
C ASN A 62 -0.96 -4.19 13.88
N ASP A 63 -1.90 -5.09 14.17
CA ASP A 63 -1.67 -6.32 14.93
C ASP A 63 -1.24 -7.49 14.04
N GLY A 64 -1.28 -7.31 12.71
CA GLY A 64 -0.95 -8.31 11.71
C GLY A 64 -2.11 -9.19 11.30
N LYS A 65 -3.35 -8.82 11.63
CA LYS A 65 -4.54 -9.55 11.20
C LYS A 65 -4.95 -9.10 9.81
N LEU A 66 -5.36 -10.05 8.97
CA LEU A 66 -5.84 -9.78 7.63
C LEU A 66 -7.03 -8.81 7.66
N LEU A 67 -6.99 -7.78 6.81
CA LEU A 67 -8.13 -6.92 6.53
C LEU A 67 -8.77 -7.33 5.20
N PHE A 68 -7.99 -7.29 4.12
CA PHE A 68 -8.42 -7.68 2.78
C PHE A 68 -7.23 -7.88 1.84
N TYR A 69 -7.53 -8.47 0.67
CA TYR A 69 -6.57 -8.67 -0.42
C TYR A 69 -7.27 -8.57 -1.78
N THR A 70 -6.49 -8.38 -2.84
CA THR A 70 -6.98 -8.17 -4.20
C THR A 70 -6.01 -8.73 -5.25
N ASP A 71 -6.55 -9.12 -6.40
CA ASP A 71 -5.81 -9.45 -7.62
C ASP A 71 -5.79 -8.28 -8.63
N GLY A 72 -6.31 -7.11 -8.24
CA GLY A 72 -6.45 -5.93 -9.11
C GLY A 72 -7.83 -5.79 -9.77
N ILE A 73 -8.64 -6.87 -9.85
CA ILE A 73 -10.00 -6.84 -10.41
C ILE A 73 -11.06 -7.12 -9.34
N LYS A 74 -10.73 -7.97 -8.37
CA LYS A 74 -11.59 -8.41 -7.28
C LYS A 74 -10.95 -8.13 -5.92
N VAL A 75 -11.77 -7.83 -4.92
CA VAL A 75 -11.36 -7.58 -3.53
C VAL A 75 -12.05 -8.58 -2.62
N TRP A 76 -11.27 -9.31 -1.84
CA TRP A 76 -11.75 -10.25 -0.82
C TRP A 76 -11.44 -9.73 0.57
N ASN A 77 -12.42 -9.84 1.46
CA ASN A 77 -12.24 -9.49 2.87
C ASN A 77 -11.50 -10.59 3.64
N ARG A 78 -11.26 -10.32 4.93
CA ARG A 78 -10.58 -11.25 5.85
C ARG A 78 -11.22 -12.63 6.02
N PHE A 79 -12.47 -12.81 5.60
CA PHE A 79 -13.20 -14.08 5.64
C PHE A 79 -13.21 -14.77 4.28
N HIS A 80 -12.38 -14.32 3.34
CA HIS A 80 -12.28 -14.88 1.99
C HIS A 80 -13.57 -14.71 1.17
N GLN A 81 -14.39 -13.72 1.52
CA GLN A 81 -15.62 -13.39 0.79
C GLN A 81 -15.34 -12.15 -0.08
N GLU A 82 -15.87 -12.13 -1.30
CA GLU A 82 -15.82 -10.93 -2.14
C GLU A 82 -16.50 -9.78 -1.40
N MET A 83 -15.85 -8.61 -1.35
CA MET A 83 -16.43 -7.40 -0.76
C MET A 83 -17.57 -6.89 -1.66
N PRO A 84 -18.63 -6.27 -1.09
CA PRO A 84 -19.59 -5.54 -1.90
C PRO A 84 -18.88 -4.50 -2.77
N ASN A 85 -19.40 -4.32 -3.99
CA ASN A 85 -18.81 -3.49 -5.05
C ASN A 85 -17.32 -3.76 -5.36
N GLY A 86 -16.74 -4.83 -4.81
CA GLY A 86 -15.33 -5.17 -4.90
C GLY A 86 -14.97 -5.96 -6.14
N THR A 87 -15.81 -5.98 -7.16
CA THR A 87 -15.55 -6.66 -8.44
C THR A 87 -15.53 -5.65 -9.59
N GLY A 88 -14.76 -5.98 -10.62
CA GLY A 88 -14.58 -5.12 -11.79
C GLY A 88 -13.76 -3.87 -11.49
N LEU A 89 -12.74 -3.98 -10.64
CA LEU A 89 -11.70 -2.96 -10.54
C LEU A 89 -10.92 -2.89 -11.86
N PHE A 90 -10.30 -1.74 -12.12
CA PHE A 90 -9.58 -1.42 -13.36
C PHE A 90 -8.12 -1.92 -13.40
N GLY A 91 -7.73 -2.84 -12.52
CA GLY A 91 -6.46 -3.57 -12.67
C GLY A 91 -6.60 -4.75 -13.60
N ASP A 92 -5.51 -5.50 -13.76
CA ASP A 92 -5.51 -6.76 -14.50
C ASP A 92 -4.58 -7.78 -13.80
N PRO A 93 -5.00 -9.04 -13.58
CA PRO A 93 -4.20 -10.06 -12.91
C PRO A 93 -2.94 -10.46 -13.69
N SER A 94 -2.86 -10.14 -14.99
CA SER A 94 -1.67 -10.30 -15.83
C SER A 94 -0.84 -9.02 -15.95
N ALA A 95 -1.10 -8.02 -15.10
CA ALA A 95 -0.17 -6.93 -14.89
C ALA A 95 0.82 -7.30 -13.78
N THR A 96 2.12 -7.05 -14.03
CA THR A 96 3.19 -7.45 -13.10
C THR A 96 3.04 -6.89 -11.69
N GLN A 97 2.29 -5.79 -11.51
CA GLN A 97 1.89 -5.23 -10.21
C GLN A 97 0.42 -4.75 -10.26
N SER A 98 -0.51 -5.67 -10.49
CA SER A 98 -1.97 -5.42 -10.67
C SER A 98 -2.62 -4.44 -9.68
N GLY A 99 -2.08 -4.31 -8.47
CA GLY A 99 -2.39 -3.18 -7.60
C GLY A 99 -1.51 -3.03 -6.37
N VAL A 100 -1.65 -1.90 -5.70
CA VAL A 100 -1.04 -1.60 -4.38
C VAL A 100 -2.11 -1.05 -3.45
N ILE A 101 -2.12 -1.54 -2.21
CA ILE A 101 -3.05 -1.07 -1.18
C ILE A 101 -2.32 -0.06 -0.28
N VAL A 102 -2.93 1.11 -0.07
CA VAL A 102 -2.35 2.20 0.72
C VAL A 102 -3.35 2.68 1.78
N PRO A 103 -3.02 2.70 3.07
CA PRO A 103 -3.89 3.29 4.08
C PRO A 103 -4.15 4.76 3.81
N TYR A 104 -5.37 5.22 4.09
CA TYR A 104 -5.72 6.63 3.97
C TYR A 104 -5.02 7.44 5.08
N PRO A 105 -4.25 8.50 4.74
CA PRO A 105 -3.61 9.34 5.75
C PRO A 105 -4.64 10.01 6.67
N GLY A 106 -4.55 9.73 7.98
CA GLY A 106 -5.44 10.31 8.99
C GLY A 106 -6.78 9.58 9.20
N ASN A 107 -7.01 8.44 8.54
CA ASN A 107 -8.15 7.57 8.83
C ASN A 107 -7.75 6.09 8.68
N SER A 108 -7.66 5.36 9.79
CA SER A 108 -7.24 3.96 9.83
C SER A 108 -8.25 2.97 9.26
N ASP A 109 -9.49 3.40 9.02
CA ASP A 109 -10.55 2.55 8.48
C ASP A 109 -10.70 2.69 6.96
N LEU A 110 -10.03 3.66 6.35
CA LEU A 110 -10.07 3.90 4.91
C LEU A 110 -8.77 3.46 4.24
N TYR A 111 -8.90 2.85 3.06
CA TYR A 111 -7.76 2.36 2.28
C TYR A 111 -7.97 2.67 0.81
N TYR A 112 -6.91 3.05 0.12
CA TYR A 112 -6.87 3.07 -1.34
C TYR A 112 -6.47 1.71 -1.89
N ILE A 113 -7.06 1.37 -3.02
CA ILE A 113 -6.54 0.36 -3.93
C ILE A 113 -6.17 1.11 -5.21
N PHE A 114 -4.88 1.20 -5.48
CA PHE A 114 -4.39 1.70 -6.76
C PHE A 114 -4.17 0.53 -7.70
N THR A 115 -4.60 0.66 -8.94
CA THR A 115 -4.51 -0.40 -9.94
C THR A 115 -3.85 0.11 -11.20
N VAL A 116 -3.13 -0.78 -11.89
CA VAL A 116 -2.62 -0.56 -13.25
C VAL A 116 -3.16 -1.65 -14.15
N ASP A 117 -3.51 -1.26 -15.37
CA ASP A 117 -3.95 -2.15 -16.44
C ASP A 117 -2.76 -2.85 -17.12
N ASN A 118 -2.99 -4.00 -17.76
CA ASN A 118 -1.96 -4.72 -18.52
C ASN A 118 -1.81 -4.13 -19.94
N ASN A 119 -0.66 -4.34 -20.59
CA ASN A 119 -0.52 -4.16 -22.06
C ASN A 119 -1.14 -2.89 -22.70
N LEU A 120 -1.10 -1.73 -22.02
CA LEU A 120 -1.74 -0.49 -22.50
C LEU A 120 -3.26 -0.54 -22.61
N GLY A 121 -3.86 -1.36 -21.76
CA GLY A 121 -5.29 -1.43 -21.62
C GLY A 121 -5.89 -0.06 -21.34
N GLN A 122 -7.14 0.09 -21.77
CA GLN A 122 -7.83 1.37 -21.81
C GLN A 122 -7.98 2.04 -20.45
N TYR A 123 -7.88 1.29 -19.35
CA TYR A 123 -8.11 1.80 -18.01
C TYR A 123 -6.88 2.46 -17.38
N GLY A 124 -5.67 2.05 -17.77
CA GLY A 124 -4.41 2.64 -17.32
C GLY A 124 -4.25 2.61 -15.79
N PHE A 125 -3.90 3.76 -15.20
CA PHE A 125 -3.73 3.92 -13.76
C PHE A 125 -5.00 4.53 -13.14
N ALA A 126 -5.56 3.86 -12.14
CA ALA A 126 -6.78 4.26 -11.46
C ALA A 126 -6.71 3.96 -9.96
N TYR A 127 -7.66 4.49 -9.19
CA TYR A 127 -7.83 4.13 -7.79
C TYR A 127 -9.28 3.84 -7.41
N SER A 128 -9.43 3.01 -6.38
CA SER A 128 -10.66 2.75 -5.64
C SER A 128 -10.42 2.97 -4.15
N MET A 129 -11.48 3.06 -3.35
CA MET A 129 -11.39 3.20 -1.89
C MET A 129 -12.23 2.14 -1.20
N VAL A 130 -11.63 1.50 -0.20
CA VAL A 130 -12.27 0.58 0.74
C VAL A 130 -12.54 1.30 2.06
N ASP A 131 -13.74 1.12 2.60
CA ASP A 131 -14.11 1.54 3.95
C ASP A 131 -14.37 0.32 4.82
N MET A 132 -13.45 0.07 5.77
CA MET A 132 -13.50 -1.07 6.68
C MET A 132 -14.58 -0.95 7.76
N THR A 133 -15.20 0.22 7.94
CA THR A 133 -16.33 0.37 8.88
C THR A 133 -17.63 -0.27 8.36
N LYS A 134 -17.70 -0.56 7.06
CA LYS A 134 -18.88 -1.14 6.40
C LYS A 134 -19.00 -2.64 6.63
N GLU A 135 -20.20 -3.19 6.35
CA GLU A 135 -20.51 -4.61 6.46
C GLU A 135 -20.13 -5.24 7.81
N THR A 136 -20.40 -4.53 8.91
CA THR A 136 -20.05 -4.97 10.28
C THR A 136 -18.54 -5.26 10.40
N GLY A 137 -17.72 -4.36 9.86
CA GLY A 137 -16.26 -4.48 9.89
C GLY A 137 -15.67 -5.35 8.78
N LYS A 138 -16.48 -5.90 7.86
CA LYS A 138 -15.98 -6.72 6.73
C LYS A 138 -15.44 -5.89 5.58
N GLY A 139 -15.78 -4.61 5.52
CA GLY A 139 -15.37 -3.67 4.49
C GLY A 139 -16.23 -3.70 3.22
N ASP A 140 -16.20 -2.59 2.49
CA ASP A 140 -16.91 -2.34 1.23
C ASP A 140 -16.07 -1.40 0.35
N VAL A 141 -16.14 -1.57 -0.97
CA VAL A 141 -15.54 -0.62 -1.94
C VAL A 141 -16.51 0.54 -2.15
N VAL A 142 -16.26 1.65 -1.47
CA VAL A 142 -17.16 2.81 -1.44
C VAL A 142 -16.90 3.84 -2.54
N VAL A 143 -15.71 3.83 -3.13
CA VAL A 143 -15.35 4.58 -4.35
C VAL A 143 -14.67 3.61 -5.30
N LYS A 144 -15.03 3.62 -6.57
CA LYS A 144 -14.51 2.64 -7.53
C LYS A 144 -14.02 3.31 -8.80
N ASN A 145 -12.83 2.87 -9.26
CA ASN A 145 -12.31 3.12 -10.60
C ASN A 145 -12.24 4.60 -10.99
N ILE A 146 -11.73 5.45 -10.10
CA ILE A 146 -11.45 6.84 -10.43
C ILE A 146 -10.16 6.88 -11.26
N PRO A 147 -10.23 7.30 -12.54
CA PRO A 147 -9.07 7.31 -13.42
C PRO A 147 -8.10 8.42 -13.01
N MET A 148 -6.80 8.12 -13.10
CA MET A 148 -5.72 9.07 -12.85
C MET A 148 -5.02 9.45 -14.16
N PHE A 149 -4.55 8.46 -14.92
CA PHE A 149 -4.03 8.65 -16.27
C PHE A 149 -4.04 7.34 -17.07
N THR A 150 -4.01 7.47 -18.40
CA THR A 150 -3.94 6.34 -19.34
C THR A 150 -3.20 6.80 -20.61
N PRO A 151 -2.45 5.93 -21.31
CA PRO A 151 -2.10 4.56 -20.90
C PRO A 151 -0.97 4.51 -19.86
N SER A 152 -1.01 3.51 -19.00
CA SER A 152 0.06 3.21 -18.02
C SER A 152 0.88 2.01 -18.45
N THR A 153 2.09 1.92 -17.91
CA THR A 153 2.81 0.64 -17.79
C THR A 153 2.26 -0.15 -16.60
N GLU A 154 2.67 -1.40 -16.47
CA GLU A 154 2.31 -2.30 -15.36
C GLU A 154 3.16 -2.06 -14.09
N LYS A 155 3.83 -0.91 -13.96
CA LYS A 155 4.74 -0.61 -12.84
C LYS A 155 4.13 0.43 -11.91
N ILE A 156 3.94 0.03 -10.66
CA ILE A 156 3.42 0.85 -9.58
C ILE A 156 4.12 0.54 -8.25
N THR A 157 4.39 1.56 -7.45
CA THR A 157 4.90 1.37 -6.08
C THR A 157 4.34 2.42 -5.14
N ALA A 158 4.27 2.08 -3.85
CA ALA A 158 3.95 3.02 -2.78
C ALA A 158 5.11 3.13 -1.78
N VAL A 159 5.46 4.36 -1.40
CA VAL A 159 6.59 4.65 -0.52
C VAL A 159 6.13 5.62 0.56
N GLN A 160 6.38 5.27 1.81
CA GLN A 160 6.06 6.17 2.93
C GLN A 160 6.97 7.40 2.88
N HIS A 161 6.37 8.59 2.98
CA HIS A 161 7.08 9.84 3.11
C HIS A 161 7.85 9.88 4.44
N ALA A 162 8.98 10.60 4.46
CA ALA A 162 9.81 10.77 5.66
C ALA A 162 9.10 11.47 6.84
N ASN A 163 7.90 12.02 6.64
CA ASN A 163 7.12 12.66 7.70
C ASN A 163 6.32 11.62 8.53
N GLY A 164 6.33 10.36 8.09
CA GLY A 164 5.66 9.25 8.77
C GLY A 164 4.14 9.20 8.56
N THR A 165 3.54 10.18 7.89
CA THR A 165 2.09 10.26 7.67
C THR A 165 1.69 10.06 6.22
N ASP A 166 2.49 10.61 5.30
CA ASP A 166 2.11 10.70 3.90
C ASP A 166 2.69 9.52 3.12
N VAL A 167 2.07 9.23 1.99
CA VAL A 167 2.53 8.15 1.10
C VAL A 167 2.60 8.68 -0.31
N TRP A 168 3.73 8.41 -0.96
CA TRP A 168 3.91 8.60 -2.39
C TRP A 168 3.44 7.36 -3.12
N VAL A 169 2.56 7.52 -4.09
CA VAL A 169 2.22 6.47 -5.05
C VAL A 169 2.80 6.85 -6.40
N ILE A 170 3.64 5.98 -6.95
CA ILE A 170 4.39 6.25 -8.18
C ILE A 170 3.97 5.22 -9.21
N ALA A 171 3.48 5.70 -10.34
CA ALA A 171 3.16 4.88 -11.50
C ALA A 171 3.81 5.50 -12.76
N LYS A 172 4.09 4.66 -13.77
CA LYS A 172 4.76 5.09 -14.99
C LYS A 172 3.78 5.10 -16.18
N PRO A 173 3.61 6.24 -16.89
CA PRO A 173 2.97 6.29 -18.21
C PRO A 173 3.79 5.56 -19.29
N TRP A 174 3.12 5.00 -20.31
CA TRP A 174 3.79 4.19 -21.35
C TRP A 174 4.82 4.98 -22.16
N GLU A 175 4.41 6.06 -22.82
CA GLU A 175 5.22 6.78 -23.83
C GLU A 175 6.12 7.87 -23.26
N THR A 176 6.39 7.84 -21.96
CA THR A 176 7.28 8.82 -21.33
C THR A 176 8.40 8.11 -20.57
N THR A 177 9.58 8.73 -20.56
CA THR A 177 10.65 8.41 -19.59
C THR A 177 10.33 8.96 -18.20
N ASN A 178 9.19 9.65 -18.06
CA ASN A 178 8.79 10.32 -16.83
C ASN A 178 8.04 9.36 -15.91
N PHE A 179 8.28 9.50 -14.62
CA PHE A 179 7.48 8.90 -13.57
C PHE A 179 6.59 9.99 -12.99
N THR A 180 5.32 9.65 -12.74
CA THR A 180 4.36 10.58 -12.18
C THR A 180 4.11 10.21 -10.73
N PRO A 181 4.74 10.90 -9.76
CA PRO A 181 4.42 10.72 -8.35
C PRO A 181 3.09 11.39 -8.02
N THR A 182 2.30 10.73 -7.18
CA THR A 182 1.12 11.31 -6.54
C THR A 182 1.31 11.29 -5.03
N GLU A 183 1.19 12.43 -4.36
CA GLU A 183 1.27 12.53 -2.90
C GLU A 183 -0.13 12.40 -2.28
N LEU A 184 -0.23 11.62 -1.19
CA LEU A 184 -1.43 11.53 -0.36
C LEU A 184 -1.21 12.31 0.94
N GLN A 185 -1.94 13.42 1.11
CA GLN A 185 -1.83 14.29 2.29
C GLN A 185 -3.06 14.20 3.23
N PRO A 186 -2.86 14.24 4.56
CA PRO A 186 -3.94 14.36 5.53
C PRO A 186 -4.39 15.82 5.66
N LYS A 187 -5.51 16.19 5.03
CA LYS A 187 -6.22 17.44 5.34
C LYS A 187 -7.73 17.27 5.23
N GLY A 188 -8.46 18.03 6.06
CA GLY A 188 -9.90 17.91 6.30
C GLY A 188 -10.74 17.54 5.07
N SER A 189 -11.55 16.50 5.27
CA SER A 189 -12.65 15.99 4.43
C SER A 189 -12.42 15.67 2.95
N LYS A 190 -11.24 15.93 2.36
CA LYS A 190 -10.85 15.32 1.08
C LYS A 190 -9.35 15.07 0.99
N PRO A 191 -8.92 13.87 0.55
CA PRO A 191 -7.53 13.60 0.22
C PRO A 191 -7.16 14.42 -1.01
N ASN A 192 -6.12 15.25 -0.91
CA ASN A 192 -5.59 15.94 -2.07
C ASN A 192 -4.60 14.98 -2.72
N LEU A 193 -5.07 14.23 -3.72
CA LEU A 193 -4.22 13.46 -4.63
C LEU A 193 -3.59 14.47 -5.60
N SER A 194 -2.36 14.91 -5.32
CA SER A 194 -1.62 15.79 -6.23
C SER A 194 -0.97 14.94 -7.31
N LEU A 195 -1.66 14.71 -8.43
CA LEU A 195 -1.09 14.08 -9.62
C LEU A 195 -0.13 15.07 -10.30
N VAL A 196 1.18 14.87 -10.18
CA VAL A 196 2.17 15.70 -10.87
C VAL A 196 2.36 15.17 -12.30
N ILE A 197 1.59 15.69 -13.26
CA ILE A 197 1.82 15.40 -14.69
C ILE A 197 2.98 16.28 -15.18
N PRO A 198 4.11 15.73 -15.63
CA PRO A 198 5.18 16.54 -16.21
C PRO A 198 4.71 17.14 -17.55
N GLY A 199 4.50 18.45 -17.57
CA GLY A 199 4.10 19.21 -18.78
C GLY A 199 3.27 20.48 -18.52
N SER A 200 2.66 20.63 -17.34
CA SER A 200 2.10 21.91 -16.92
C SER A 200 3.10 22.65 -16.03
N SER A 201 3.37 23.90 -16.38
CA SER A 201 4.31 24.75 -15.67
C SER A 201 3.82 25.05 -14.26
N THR A 202 4.36 24.35 -13.26
CA THR A 202 4.66 24.92 -11.94
C THR A 202 5.91 24.24 -11.40
N GLN A 203 6.93 25.05 -11.19
CA GLN A 203 8.12 24.73 -10.43
C GLN A 203 7.69 24.13 -9.08
N ASP A 204 8.12 22.91 -8.79
CA ASP A 204 8.55 22.41 -7.47
C ASP A 204 8.92 20.94 -7.58
N LEU A 205 10.03 20.68 -8.25
CA LEU A 205 10.81 19.45 -8.08
C LEU A 205 12.23 19.86 -7.73
N TYR A 206 12.38 20.41 -6.53
CA TYR A 206 13.69 20.53 -5.89
C TYR A 206 13.80 19.50 -4.77
N SER A 207 14.76 18.61 -4.95
CA SER A 207 15.21 17.54 -4.05
C SER A 207 14.27 16.34 -3.91
N ILE A 208 14.56 15.28 -4.68
CA ILE A 208 14.74 13.97 -4.03
C ILE A 208 16.03 14.14 -3.23
N PRO A 209 16.00 14.27 -1.89
CA PRO A 209 17.24 14.31 -1.13
C PRO A 209 17.95 12.98 -1.41
N THR A 210 19.21 13.04 -1.83
CA THR A 210 20.09 11.86 -1.90
C THR A 210 19.89 11.06 -0.61
N ALA A 211 19.27 9.89 -0.73
CA ALA A 211 18.68 9.17 0.39
C ALA A 211 19.73 8.64 1.36
N THR A 212 20.07 9.44 2.38
CA THR A 212 20.88 9.02 3.54
C THR A 212 20.03 8.61 4.74
N SER A 213 18.72 8.43 4.58
CA SER A 213 17.85 7.84 5.60
C SER A 213 16.94 6.78 4.98
N ARG A 214 16.79 5.64 5.65
CA ARG A 214 16.06 4.46 5.17
C ARG A 214 14.61 4.83 4.79
N HIS A 215 14.32 4.89 3.49
CA HIS A 215 12.95 5.00 2.98
C HIS A 215 12.29 3.62 3.10
N ARG A 216 11.04 3.58 3.60
CA ARG A 216 10.30 2.32 3.79
C ARG A 216 9.36 2.13 2.59
N LEU A 217 9.67 1.14 1.75
CA LEU A 217 8.80 0.71 0.66
C LEU A 217 7.62 -0.06 1.24
N TRP A 218 6.40 0.30 0.87
CA TRP A 218 5.23 -0.54 1.03
C TRP A 218 5.11 -1.38 -0.24
N ALA A 219 5.86 -2.47 -0.30
CA ALA A 219 5.70 -3.49 -1.32
C ALA A 219 4.74 -4.54 -0.76
N THR A 220 3.49 -4.57 -1.23
CA THR A 220 2.42 -5.46 -0.73
C THR A 220 2.53 -6.91 -1.23
N SER A 221 3.59 -7.24 -1.96
CA SER A 221 4.10 -8.59 -2.26
C SER A 221 5.31 -8.40 -3.20
N TRP A 222 6.34 -9.24 -3.10
CA TRP A 222 7.48 -9.22 -4.03
C TRP A 222 7.26 -10.29 -5.11
N GLN A 223 7.18 -9.87 -6.38
CA GLN A 223 7.55 -10.68 -7.55
C GLN A 223 8.39 -9.83 -8.49
#